data_AF-A0A7K8NX33-F1
#
_entry.id   AF-A0A7K8NX33-F1
#
_cell.length_a   1.000
_cell.length_b   1.000
_cell.length_c   1.000
_cell.angle_alpha   90.00
_cell.angle_beta   90.00
_cell.angle_gamma   90.00
#
_symmetry.space_group_name_H-M   'P 1'
#
loop_
_entity.id
_entity.type
_entity.pdbx_description
1 polymer ?
#
loop_
_entity_poly.entity_id
_entity_poly.type
_entity_poly.pdbx_seq_one_letter_code
_entity_poly.pdbx_strand_id
1 'polypeptide(L)'
;MPASVITTPGLAVHDSVREACDRIIQLLLLNLQKLVYNRGAPSLGDAPPRPVPFLDELKGHVRELCVETLRLERKRFLWQHQLLGLLAVYCAPNCATDALFYLLTLARSQEELGLATQLYAVLSSCMTDLLPATVKKCVCQIHAGGLPEQHVVQLFHNLALIV
;
A
#
# COMPACT_ATOMS: atom_id res chain seq x y z
N MET A 1 -38.91 2.48 27.93
CA MET A 1 -38.07 2.80 26.75
C MET A 1 -38.05 1.58 25.83
N PRO A 2 -38.55 1.66 24.58
CA PRO A 2 -38.24 0.61 23.62
C PRO A 2 -37.67 1.19 22.32
N ALA A 3 -36.53 0.65 21.89
CA ALA A 3 -36.22 0.30 20.50
C ALA A 3 -34.78 -0.19 20.47
N SER A 4 -34.57 -1.41 20.97
CA SER A 4 -33.50 -2.27 20.51
C SER A 4 -33.69 -2.46 19.01
N VAL A 5 -32.97 -1.67 18.21
CA VAL A 5 -32.94 -1.82 16.75
C VAL A 5 -32.19 -3.11 16.46
N ILE A 6 -32.99 -4.13 16.17
CA ILE A 6 -32.62 -5.43 15.64
C ILE A 6 -31.79 -5.18 14.37
N THR A 7 -30.49 -5.45 14.42
CA THR A 7 -29.68 -5.64 13.22
C THR A 7 -30.19 -6.90 12.53
N THR A 8 -31.07 -6.74 11.55
CA THR A 8 -31.49 -7.84 10.68
C THR A 8 -30.28 -8.32 9.86
N PRO A 9 -29.95 -9.62 9.88
CA PRO A 9 -28.88 -10.17 9.06
C PRO A 9 -29.32 -10.12 7.59
N GLY A 10 -28.80 -9.16 6.82
CA GLY A 10 -29.17 -9.00 5.41
C GLY A 10 -29.09 -7.58 4.83
N LEU A 11 -28.71 -6.56 5.60
CA LEU A 11 -28.49 -5.21 5.06
C LEU A 11 -27.18 -5.12 4.29
N ALA A 12 -27.19 -5.61 3.05
CA ALA A 12 -26.24 -5.16 2.06
C ALA A 12 -26.32 -3.62 2.00
N VAL A 13 -25.20 -2.94 2.27
CA VAL A 13 -25.11 -1.48 2.14
C VAL A 13 -25.58 -1.10 0.74
N HIS A 14 -26.59 -0.24 0.68
CA HIS A 14 -27.21 0.22 -0.56
C HIS A 14 -26.14 0.78 -1.51
N ASP A 15 -26.23 0.47 -2.81
CA ASP A 15 -25.17 0.79 -3.76
C ASP A 15 -24.89 2.31 -3.84
N SER A 16 -25.92 3.15 -3.67
CA SER A 16 -25.74 4.61 -3.60
C SER A 16 -24.88 5.07 -2.42
N VAL A 17 -24.97 4.40 -1.27
CA VAL A 17 -24.13 4.71 -0.10
C VAL A 17 -22.70 4.28 -0.38
N ARG A 18 -22.51 3.11 -1.00
CA ARG A 18 -21.20 2.62 -1.40
C ARG A 18 -20.51 3.55 -2.39
N GLU A 19 -21.24 4.01 -3.42
CA GLU A 19 -20.73 4.98 -4.40
C GLU A 19 -20.38 6.33 -3.76
N ALA A 20 -21.19 6.82 -2.83
CA ALA A 20 -20.88 8.03 -2.09
C ALA A 20 -19.59 7.86 -1.26
N CYS A 21 -19.44 6.73 -0.57
CA CYS A 21 -18.21 6.40 0.15
C CYS A 21 -17.00 6.31 -0.79
N ASP A 22 -17.12 5.66 -1.95
CA ASP A 22 -16.04 5.57 -2.94
C ASP A 22 -15.59 6.97 -3.41
N ARG A 23 -16.54 7.88 -3.66
CA ARG A 23 -16.23 9.27 -4.03
C ARG A 23 -15.55 10.03 -2.91
N ILE A 24 -16.00 9.86 -1.67
CA ILE A 24 -15.37 10.48 -0.49
C ILE A 24 -13.92 9.99 -0.36
N ILE A 25 -13.69 8.68 -0.48
CA ILE A 25 -12.35 8.08 -0.43
C ILE A 25 -11.47 8.64 -1.54
N GLN A 26 -11.98 8.75 -2.78
CA GLN A 26 -11.23 9.36 -3.89
C GLN A 26 -10.82 10.80 -3.60
N LEU A 27 -11.72 11.62 -3.05
CA LEU A 27 -11.41 13.00 -2.67
C LEU A 27 -10.37 13.08 -1.55
N LEU A 28 -10.45 12.18 -0.56
CA LEU A 28 -9.45 12.08 0.51
C LEU A 28 -8.08 11.67 -0.02
N LEU A 29 -8.01 10.68 -0.92
CA LEU A 29 -6.76 10.26 -1.55
C LEU A 29 -6.17 11.34 -2.43
N LEU A 30 -6.99 12.09 -3.17
CA LEU A 30 -6.54 13.23 -3.94
C LEU A 30 -5.96 14.34 -3.05
N ASN A 31 -6.57 14.58 -1.88
CA ASN A 31 -6.02 15.52 -0.90
C ASN A 31 -4.68 15.04 -0.35
N LEU A 32 -4.58 13.76 0.06
CA LEU A 32 -3.33 13.16 0.51
C LEU A 32 -2.25 13.24 -0.57
N GLN A 33 -2.58 12.99 -1.83
CA GLN A 33 -1.65 13.14 -2.95
C GLN A 33 -1.10 14.57 -3.03
N LYS A 34 -1.96 15.59 -2.93
CA LYS A 34 -1.49 16.98 -2.88
C LYS A 34 -0.57 17.23 -1.70
N LEU A 35 -0.88 16.70 -0.51
CA LEU A 35 -0.04 16.86 0.67
C LEU A 35 1.33 16.16 0.54
N VAL A 36 1.36 14.98 -0.07
CA VAL A 36 2.60 14.18 -0.23
C VAL A 36 3.49 14.74 -1.33
N TYR A 37 2.93 15.10 -2.49
CA TYR A 37 3.72 15.58 -3.63
C TYR A 37 4.02 17.09 -3.59
N ASN A 38 3.18 17.91 -2.95
CA ASN A 38 3.47 19.34 -2.76
C ASN A 38 4.32 19.62 -1.51
N ARG A 39 4.92 18.60 -0.88
CA ARG A 39 5.82 18.77 0.28
C ARG A 39 7.11 19.56 -0.03
N GLY A 40 7.32 19.95 -1.29
CA GLY A 40 8.38 20.84 -1.75
C GLY A 40 9.72 20.11 -1.88
N ALA A 41 10.40 20.31 -3.01
CA ALA A 41 11.85 20.12 -3.05
C ALA A 41 12.48 21.15 -2.09
N PRO A 42 13.55 20.80 -1.35
CA PRO A 42 14.16 21.71 -0.39
C PRO A 42 14.73 22.90 -1.16
N SER A 43 13.96 23.99 -1.25
CA SER A 43 14.53 25.30 -1.47
C SER A 43 15.34 25.64 -0.21
N LEU A 44 16.48 26.31 -0.37
CA LEU A 44 17.52 26.52 0.66
C LEU A 44 17.08 27.33 1.92
N GLY A 45 15.78 27.37 2.24
CA GLY A 45 15.23 27.94 3.46
C GLY A 45 13.83 27.43 3.84
N ASP A 46 13.33 26.35 3.24
CA ASP A 46 11.95 25.89 3.49
C ASP A 46 11.79 25.10 4.79
N ALA A 47 10.69 25.37 5.49
CA ALA A 47 10.32 24.73 6.74
C ALA A 47 10.23 23.19 6.57
N PRO A 48 10.47 22.40 7.64
CA PRO A 48 10.38 20.95 7.56
C PRO A 48 9.01 20.53 7.02
N PRO A 49 8.99 19.50 6.18
CA PRO A 49 7.79 19.10 5.46
C PRO A 49 6.68 18.74 6.45
N ARG A 50 5.51 19.41 6.35
CA ARG A 50 4.41 19.30 7.33
C ARG A 50 4.05 17.82 7.57
N PRO A 51 3.95 17.36 8.83
CA PRO A 51 3.56 15.98 9.12
C PRO A 51 2.12 15.74 8.68
N VAL A 52 1.84 14.52 8.24
CA VAL A 52 0.50 14.04 7.92
C VAL A 52 0.17 12.95 8.92
N PRO A 53 -0.48 13.27 10.06
CA PRO A 53 -0.66 12.33 11.18
C PRO A 53 -1.31 11.01 10.76
N PHE A 54 -2.24 11.05 9.81
CA PHE A 54 -2.86 9.85 9.24
C PHE A 54 -1.84 8.88 8.62
N LEU A 55 -0.87 9.39 7.85
CA LEU A 55 0.17 8.56 7.25
C LEU A 55 1.22 8.13 8.29
N ASP A 56 1.49 8.98 9.28
CA ASP A 56 2.41 8.65 10.38
C ASP A 56 1.91 7.46 11.22
N GLU A 57 0.59 7.36 11.46
CA GLU A 57 -0.02 6.20 12.13
C GLU A 57 -0.10 4.97 11.20
N LEU A 58 -0.35 5.19 9.91
CA LEU A 58 -0.50 4.11 8.94
C LEU A 58 0.83 3.39 8.63
N LYS A 59 1.99 4.05 8.78
CA LYS A 59 3.30 3.46 8.47
C LYS A 59 3.63 2.18 9.26
N GLY A 60 3.04 2.01 10.44
CA GLY A 60 3.18 0.79 11.25
C GLY A 60 2.40 -0.41 10.73
N HIS A 61 1.48 -0.18 9.78
CA HIS A 61 0.49 -1.15 9.31
C HIS A 61 0.64 -1.49 7.82
N VAL A 62 1.84 -1.28 7.26
CA VAL A 62 2.12 -1.47 5.83
C VAL A 62 1.86 -2.92 5.41
N ARG A 63 2.20 -3.89 6.26
CA ARG A 63 2.01 -5.31 5.99
C ARG A 63 0.52 -5.64 5.88
N GLU A 64 -0.27 -5.20 6.85
CA GLU A 64 -1.73 -5.39 6.89
C GLU A 64 -2.39 -4.72 5.68
N LEU A 65 -1.95 -3.51 5.34
CA LEU A 65 -2.44 -2.81 4.15
C LEU A 65 -2.13 -3.59 2.86
N CYS A 66 -0.93 -4.17 2.73
CA CYS A 66 -0.58 -5.03 1.60
C CYS A 66 -1.50 -6.26 1.55
N VAL A 67 -1.68 -6.96 2.67
CA VAL A 67 -2.56 -8.14 2.76
C VAL A 67 -3.99 -7.80 2.33
N GLU A 68 -4.55 -6.70 2.83
CA GLU A 68 -5.91 -6.28 2.46
C GLU A 68 -6.00 -5.88 0.99
N THR A 69 -4.98 -5.22 0.44
CA THR A 69 -4.93 -4.85 -0.98
C THR A 69 -4.93 -6.10 -1.87
N LEU A 70 -4.21 -7.15 -1.47
CA LEU A 70 -4.12 -8.43 -2.20
C LEU A 70 -5.42 -9.25 -2.17
N ARG A 71 -6.42 -8.89 -1.35
CA ARG A 71 -7.73 -9.57 -1.38
C ARG A 71 -8.57 -9.26 -2.62
N LEU A 72 -8.19 -8.22 -3.38
CA LEU A 72 -8.88 -7.81 -4.61
C LEU A 72 -10.40 -7.63 -4.45
N GLU A 73 -10.83 -7.13 -3.28
CA GLU A 73 -12.25 -6.96 -2.95
C GLU A 73 -12.89 -5.81 -3.76
N ARG A 74 -13.56 -6.11 -4.88
CA ARG A 74 -14.27 -5.13 -5.72
C ARG A 74 -13.37 -3.94 -6.10
N LYS A 75 -13.73 -2.71 -5.74
CA LYS A 75 -12.94 -1.49 -5.97
C LYS A 75 -12.04 -1.12 -4.78
N ARG A 76 -12.10 -1.90 -3.69
CA ARG A 76 -11.42 -1.59 -2.43
C ARG A 76 -9.90 -1.59 -2.60
N PHE A 77 -9.39 -2.61 -3.30
CA PHE A 77 -7.97 -2.75 -3.54
C PHE A 77 -7.40 -1.56 -4.32
N LEU A 78 -8.17 -0.93 -5.21
CA LEU A 78 -7.69 0.20 -6.02
C LEU A 78 -7.29 1.39 -5.14
N TRP A 79 -8.16 1.77 -4.20
CA TRP A 79 -7.88 2.89 -3.31
C TRP A 79 -6.85 2.54 -2.23
N GLN A 80 -6.82 1.27 -1.78
CA GLN A 80 -5.78 0.79 -0.86
C GLN A 80 -4.40 0.79 -1.51
N HIS A 81 -4.34 0.39 -2.78
CA HIS A 81 -3.12 0.40 -3.58
C HIS A 81 -2.62 1.83 -3.81
N GLN A 82 -3.52 2.77 -4.14
CA GLN A 82 -3.17 4.19 -4.23
C GLN A 82 -2.67 4.74 -2.89
N LEU A 83 -3.34 4.39 -1.78
CA LEU A 83 -2.90 4.79 -0.44
C LEU A 83 -1.51 4.23 -0.10
N LEU A 84 -1.24 2.97 -0.45
CA LEU A 84 0.06 2.33 -0.26
C LEU A 84 1.16 3.07 -1.04
N GLY A 85 0.88 3.50 -2.28
CA GLY A 85 1.79 4.33 -3.06
C GLY A 85 2.07 5.69 -2.41
N LEU A 86 1.03 6.38 -1.91
CA LEU A 86 1.20 7.65 -1.20
C LEU A 86 2.01 7.50 0.09
N LEU A 87 1.74 6.43 0.85
CA LEU A 87 2.48 6.12 2.07
C LEU A 87 3.95 5.79 1.77
N ALA A 88 4.21 5.02 0.71
CA ALA A 88 5.55 4.68 0.26
C ALA A 88 6.37 5.93 -0.09
N VAL A 89 5.78 6.90 -0.79
CA VAL A 89 6.44 8.19 -1.10
C VAL A 89 6.65 9.03 0.16
N TYR A 90 5.64 9.10 1.04
CA TYR A 90 5.70 9.89 2.26
C TYR A 90 6.75 9.39 3.26
N CYS A 91 6.90 8.07 3.41
CA CYS A 91 7.85 7.41 4.32
C CYS A 91 9.06 6.80 3.59
N ALA A 92 9.41 7.33 2.41
CA ALA A 92 10.55 6.87 1.63
C ALA A 92 11.88 7.06 2.39
N PRO A 93 12.89 6.18 2.18
CA PRO A 93 12.90 5.05 1.24
C PRO A 93 12.39 3.73 1.83
N ASN A 94 12.35 3.59 3.17
CA ASN A 94 12.09 2.30 3.82
C ASN A 94 10.69 1.77 3.46
N CYS A 95 9.64 2.59 3.59
CA CYS A 95 8.27 2.13 3.36
C CYS A 95 8.00 1.63 1.94
N ALA A 96 8.68 2.20 0.94
CA ALA A 96 8.59 1.75 -0.45
C ALA A 96 9.14 0.32 -0.63
N THR A 97 10.32 0.06 -0.04
CA THR A 97 10.92 -1.28 -0.07
C THR A 97 10.10 -2.29 0.72
N ASP A 98 9.49 -1.88 1.84
CA ASP A 98 8.62 -2.72 2.65
C ASP A 98 7.36 -3.12 1.89
N ALA A 99 6.69 -2.15 1.24
CA ALA A 99 5.50 -2.40 0.44
C ALA A 99 5.78 -3.38 -0.71
N LEU A 100 6.83 -3.13 -1.50
CA LEU A 100 7.21 -4.04 -2.58
C LEU A 100 7.57 -5.43 -2.07
N PHE A 101 8.36 -5.52 -1.00
CA PHE A 101 8.70 -6.79 -0.37
C PHE A 101 7.45 -7.58 0.05
N TYR A 102 6.49 -6.96 0.73
CA TYR A 102 5.27 -7.64 1.17
C TYR A 102 4.39 -8.07 -0.01
N LEU A 103 4.19 -7.21 -1.02
CA LEU A 103 3.42 -7.58 -2.21
C LEU A 103 4.07 -8.77 -2.95
N LEU A 104 5.39 -8.73 -3.17
CA LEU A 104 6.13 -9.81 -3.83
C LEU A 104 6.11 -11.12 -3.03
N THR A 105 6.12 -11.03 -1.70
CA THR A 105 6.14 -12.23 -0.83
C THR A 105 4.75 -12.87 -0.70
N LEU A 106 3.69 -12.07 -0.75
CA LEU A 106 2.34 -12.51 -0.40
C LEU A 106 1.43 -12.72 -1.61
N ALA A 107 1.74 -12.17 -2.78
CA ALA A 107 0.97 -12.37 -4.00
C ALA A 107 0.91 -13.85 -4.40
N ARG A 108 -0.29 -14.36 -4.68
CA ARG A 108 -0.57 -15.76 -5.06
C ARG A 108 -1.06 -15.91 -6.49
N SER A 109 -1.47 -14.81 -7.12
CA SER A 109 -2.01 -14.77 -8.47
C SER A 109 -1.26 -13.75 -9.34
N GLN A 110 -1.38 -13.84 -10.66
CA GLN A 110 -0.79 -12.85 -11.57
C GLN A 110 -1.42 -11.47 -11.42
N GLU A 111 -2.71 -11.39 -11.07
CA GLU A 111 -3.40 -10.12 -10.81
C GLU A 111 -2.82 -9.43 -9.58
N GLU A 112 -2.63 -10.18 -8.49
CA GLU A 112 -1.96 -9.71 -7.27
C GLU A 112 -0.51 -9.27 -7.54
N LEU A 113 0.22 -10.06 -8.32
CA LEU A 113 1.60 -9.75 -8.70
C LEU A 113 1.67 -8.48 -9.58
N GLY A 114 0.65 -8.26 -10.41
CA GLY A 114 0.47 -7.05 -11.21
C GLY A 114 0.37 -5.78 -10.35
N LEU A 115 -0.12 -5.86 -9.11
CA LEU A 115 -0.10 -4.73 -8.20
C LEU A 115 1.34 -4.35 -7.80
N ALA A 116 2.22 -5.33 -7.58
CA ALA A 116 3.62 -5.03 -7.25
C ALA A 116 4.33 -4.29 -8.41
N THR A 117 4.08 -4.71 -9.66
CA THR A 117 4.66 -4.06 -10.84
C THR A 117 4.09 -2.66 -11.07
N GLN A 118 2.78 -2.47 -10.87
CA GLN A 118 2.13 -1.15 -10.93
C GLN A 118 2.68 -0.19 -9.87
N LEU A 119 2.84 -0.66 -8.63
CA LEU A 119 3.43 0.14 -7.56
C LEU A 119 4.86 0.54 -7.91
N TYR A 120 5.68 -0.41 -8.37
CA TYR A 120 7.05 -0.13 -8.79
C TYR A 120 7.09 0.95 -9.88
N ALA A 121 6.26 0.83 -10.92
CA ALA A 121 6.24 1.79 -12.03
C ALA A 121 5.94 3.23 -11.58
N VAL A 122 5.05 3.40 -10.58
CA VAL A 122 4.78 4.71 -10.00
C VAL A 122 5.97 5.20 -9.16
N LEU A 123 6.50 4.37 -8.27
CA LEU A 123 7.56 4.76 -7.34
C LEU A 123 8.92 4.98 -8.03
N SER A 124 9.23 4.24 -9.09
CA SER A 124 10.49 4.38 -9.84
C SER A 124 10.62 5.75 -10.52
N SER A 125 9.51 6.47 -10.71
CA SER A 125 9.53 7.83 -11.27
C SER A 125 10.05 8.87 -10.28
N CYS A 126 9.98 8.60 -8.98
CA CYS A 126 10.34 9.54 -7.90
C CYS A 126 11.39 8.99 -6.92
N MET A 127 11.87 7.76 -7.12
CA MET A 127 12.87 7.11 -6.28
C MET A 127 13.96 6.45 -7.13
N THR A 128 15.22 6.65 -6.75
CA THR A 128 16.37 5.92 -7.30
C THR A 128 16.65 4.66 -6.48
N ASP A 129 17.25 3.66 -7.11
CA ASP A 129 17.71 2.41 -6.47
C ASP A 129 16.65 1.58 -5.73
N LEU A 130 15.36 1.81 -6.02
CA LEU A 130 14.25 1.11 -5.36
C LEU A 130 14.32 -0.41 -5.54
N LEU A 131 14.68 -0.89 -6.74
CA LEU A 131 14.77 -2.31 -7.04
C LEU A 131 15.97 -2.96 -6.34
N PRO A 132 17.22 -2.44 -6.45
CA PRO A 132 18.34 -2.92 -5.65
C PRO A 132 18.05 -2.95 -4.14
N ALA A 133 17.41 -1.91 -3.60
CA ALA A 133 17.07 -1.85 -2.18
C ALA A 133 16.02 -2.90 -1.78
N THR A 134 15.00 -3.11 -2.62
CA THR A 134 13.99 -4.17 -2.43
C THR A 134 14.63 -5.56 -2.46
N VAL A 135 15.50 -5.84 -3.44
CA VAL A 135 16.21 -7.13 -3.54
C VAL A 135 17.08 -7.36 -2.31
N LYS A 136 17.83 -6.34 -1.86
CA LYS A 136 18.62 -6.42 -0.62
C LYS A 136 17.73 -6.76 0.57
N LYS A 137 16.55 -6.14 0.68
CA LYS A 137 15.59 -6.44 1.76
C LYS A 137 15.10 -7.88 1.68
N CYS A 138 14.72 -8.38 0.50
CA CYS A 138 14.32 -9.76 0.29
C CYS A 138 15.40 -10.74 0.78
N VAL A 139 16.64 -10.55 0.34
CA VAL A 139 17.78 -11.39 0.69
C VAL A 139 18.06 -11.35 2.20
N CYS A 140 18.06 -10.17 2.82
CA CYS A 140 18.21 -10.03 4.27
C CYS A 140 17.12 -10.78 5.05
N GLN A 141 15.86 -10.70 4.61
CA GLN A 141 14.74 -11.37 5.29
C GLN A 141 14.81 -12.89 5.16
N ILE A 142 15.26 -13.40 4.01
CA ILE A 142 15.52 -14.84 3.81
C ILE A 142 16.63 -15.31 4.75
N HIS A 143 17.77 -14.61 4.79
CA HIS A 143 18.90 -15.01 5.64
C HIS A 143 18.64 -14.87 7.14
N ALA A 144 17.86 -13.86 7.54
CA ALA A 144 17.49 -13.66 8.94
C ALA A 144 16.48 -14.70 9.46
N GLY A 145 15.97 -15.60 8.61
CA GLY A 145 14.87 -16.51 8.97
C GLY A 145 13.57 -15.75 9.28
N GLY A 146 13.41 -14.52 8.77
CA GLY A 146 12.25 -13.67 9.03
C GLY A 146 10.99 -14.10 8.27
N LEU A 147 11.13 -15.03 7.33
CA LEU A 147 10.04 -15.55 6.51
C LEU A 147 9.83 -17.06 6.73
N PRO A 148 8.58 -17.52 6.88
CA PRO A 148 8.22 -18.92 6.72
C PRO A 148 8.66 -19.48 5.37
N GLU A 149 9.03 -20.76 5.31
CA GLU A 149 9.53 -21.42 4.09
C GLU A 149 8.57 -21.27 2.91
N GLN A 150 7.26 -21.39 3.15
CA GLN A 150 6.23 -21.19 2.12
C GLN A 150 6.29 -19.79 1.48
N HIS A 151 6.58 -18.77 2.26
CA HIS A 151 6.73 -17.40 1.77
C HIS A 151 8.04 -17.18 1.03
N VAL A 152 9.11 -17.88 1.39
CA VAL A 152 10.37 -17.86 0.64
C VAL A 152 10.19 -18.48 -0.74
N VAL A 153 9.52 -19.64 -0.83
CA VAL A 153 9.21 -20.29 -2.12
C VAL A 153 8.33 -19.38 -2.97
N GLN A 154 7.28 -18.78 -2.40
CA GLN A 154 6.41 -17.85 -3.11
C GLN A 154 7.18 -16.63 -3.63
N LEU A 155 8.04 -16.06 -2.80
CA LEU A 155 8.87 -14.91 -3.18
C LEU A 155 9.78 -15.24 -4.37
N PHE A 156 10.47 -16.39 -4.35
CA PHE A 156 11.31 -16.81 -5.48
C PHE A 156 10.49 -17.04 -6.75
N HIS A 157 9.33 -17.69 -6.63
CA HIS A 157 8.43 -17.89 -7.76
C HIS A 157 7.97 -16.56 -8.37
N ASN A 158 7.53 -15.63 -7.53
CA ASN A 158 7.07 -14.31 -7.97
C ASN A 158 8.19 -13.47 -8.59
N LEU A 159 9.41 -13.52 -8.04
CA LEU A 159 10.57 -12.89 -8.64
C LEU A 159 10.89 -13.48 -10.02
N ALA A 160 10.82 -14.80 -10.18
CA ALA A 160 11.05 -15.46 -11.46
C ALA A 160 10.01 -15.12 -12.53
N LEU A 161 8.78 -14.76 -12.14
CA LEU A 161 7.71 -14.35 -13.06
C LEU A 161 7.81 -12.88 -13.50
N ILE A 162 8.54 -12.03 -12.77
CA ILE A 162 8.69 -10.60 -13.07
C ILE A 162 9.97 -10.32 -13.89
N VAL A 163 10.95 -11.23 -13.85
CA VAL A 163 12.19 -11.17 -14.66
C VAL A 163 11.89 -11.58 -16.11
#